data_AF-A0A3P7JGR0-F1
#
_entry.id   AF-A0A3P7JGR0-F1
#
_cell.length_a   1.000
_cell.length_b   1.000
_cell.length_c   1.000
_cell.angle_alpha   90.00
_cell.angle_beta   90.00
_cell.angle_gamma   90.00
#
_symmetry.space_group_name_H-M   'P 1'
#
loop_
_entity.id
_entity.type
_entity.pdbx_description
1 polymer ?
#
loop_
_entity_poly.entity_id
_entity_poly.type
_entity_poly.pdbx_seq_one_letter_code
_entity_poly.pdbx_strand_id
1 'polypeptide(L)'
;MEKLDKLVSRLEKVTAKLESLGASRPQLAPKPAHLGGSGGASADAPPHVKAYDSALSDVVERWAGLSKQIGGDVLTMSDKVMHVLESLKNFLWMAAGRSEPSPDEVQKLCAPIVNLLKDI
;
A
#
# COMPACT_ATOMS: atom_id res chain seq x y z
N MET A 1 -37.80 10.84 -16.50
CA MET A 1 -37.53 11.84 -15.44
C MET A 1 -36.91 11.17 -14.21
N GLU A 2 -37.48 10.10 -13.64
CA GLU A 2 -36.95 9.45 -12.42
C GLU A 2 -35.45 9.11 -12.38
N LYS A 3 -34.85 8.67 -13.50
CA LYS A 3 -33.41 8.37 -13.56
C LYS A 3 -32.55 9.62 -13.36
N LEU A 4 -33.02 10.76 -13.85
CA LEU A 4 -32.35 12.05 -13.70
C LEU A 4 -32.51 12.56 -12.27
N ASP A 5 -33.69 12.42 -11.68
CA ASP A 5 -33.94 12.79 -10.27
C ASP A 5 -33.08 11.97 -9.30
N LYS A 6 -32.92 10.66 -9.56
CA LYS A 6 -32.00 9.79 -8.81
C LYS A 6 -30.55 10.19 -8.97
N LEU A 7 -30.14 10.65 -10.16
CA LEU A 7 -28.79 11.12 -10.41
C LEU A 7 -28.51 12.44 -9.68
N VAL A 8 -29.44 13.40 -9.77
CA VAL A 8 -29.36 14.69 -9.07
C VAL A 8 -29.29 14.49 -7.56
N SER A 9 -30.15 13.64 -6.99
CA SER A 9 -30.12 13.31 -5.55
C SER A 9 -28.77 12.73 -5.09
N ARG A 10 -28.13 11.92 -5.93
CA ARG A 10 -26.80 11.36 -5.63
C ARG A 10 -25.71 12.43 -5.71
N LEU A 11 -25.78 13.32 -6.69
CA LEU A 11 -24.81 14.41 -6.86
C LEU A 11 -24.90 15.41 -5.72
N GLU A 12 -26.11 15.78 -5.29
CA GLU A 12 -26.32 16.63 -4.11
C GLU A 12 -25.72 16.01 -2.85
N LYS A 13 -25.94 14.71 -2.64
CA LYS A 13 -25.38 13.98 -1.48
C LYS A 13 -23.85 13.90 -1.51
N VAL A 14 -23.26 13.69 -2.69
CA VAL A 14 -21.79 13.67 -2.84
C VAL A 14 -21.21 15.07 -2.62
N THR A 15 -21.88 16.11 -3.14
CA THR A 15 -21.44 17.51 -3.03
C THR A 15 -21.48 17.98 -1.57
N ALA A 16 -22.56 17.71 -0.84
CA ALA A 16 -22.66 18.04 0.59
C ALA A 16 -21.58 17.34 1.43
N LYS A 17 -21.21 16.10 1.08
CA LYS A 17 -20.11 15.38 1.75
C LYS A 17 -18.75 15.99 1.40
N LEU A 18 -18.54 16.44 0.17
CA LEU A 18 -17.31 17.11 -0.25
C LEU A 18 -17.14 18.47 0.43
N GLU A 19 -18.22 19.24 0.55
CA GLU A 19 -18.23 20.54 1.25
C GLU A 19 -17.96 20.36 2.75
N SER A 20 -18.51 19.32 3.39
CA SER A 20 -18.18 18.96 4.77
C SER A 20 -16.70 18.64 4.97
N LEU A 21 -16.06 17.98 3.99
CA LEU A 21 -14.64 17.65 4.03
C LEU A 21 -13.77 18.90 3.75
N GLY A 22 -14.20 19.78 2.84
CA GLY A 22 -13.50 21.03 2.51
C GLY A 22 -13.66 22.14 3.55
N ALA A 23 -14.73 22.12 4.34
CA ALA A 23 -14.96 23.06 5.45
C ALA A 23 -14.02 22.80 6.65
N SER A 24 -13.41 21.61 6.71
CA SER A 24 -12.33 21.29 7.65
C SER A 24 -11.02 21.87 7.13
N ARG A 25 -10.91 23.20 7.13
CA ARG A 25 -9.65 23.89 6.88
C ARG A 25 -8.62 23.39 7.91
N PRO A 26 -7.45 22.87 7.53
CA PRO A 26 -6.37 22.69 8.50
C PRO A 26 -6.03 24.07 9.06
N GLN A 27 -6.25 24.27 10.36
CA GLN A 27 -5.64 25.40 11.05
C GLN A 27 -4.14 25.34 10.74
N LEU A 28 -3.59 26.44 10.23
CA LEU A 28 -2.16 26.62 10.05
C LEU A 28 -1.46 26.24 11.36
N ALA A 29 -0.71 25.14 11.33
CA ALA A 29 0.09 24.72 12.47
C ALA A 29 1.06 25.85 12.85
N PRO A 30 1.23 26.15 14.15
CA PRO A 30 2.32 27.00 14.57
C PRO A 30 3.64 26.31 14.22
N LYS A 31 4.62 27.12 13.82
CA LYS A 31 5.99 26.73 13.42
C LYS A 31 6.53 25.59 14.30
N PRO A 32 7.06 24.48 13.73
CA PRO A 32 7.43 23.33 14.54
C PRO A 32 8.69 23.64 15.35
N ALA A 33 8.52 23.76 16.66
CA ALA A 33 9.58 23.44 17.61
C ALA A 33 9.58 21.92 17.78
N HIS A 34 10.60 21.29 17.18
CA HIS A 34 11.35 20.14 17.66
C HIS A 34 10.65 19.08 18.55
N LEU A 35 10.77 17.83 18.09
CA LEU A 35 10.69 16.55 18.79
C LEU A 35 9.32 16.00 19.23
N GLY A 36 9.07 14.79 18.72
CA GLY A 36 8.48 13.70 19.49
C GLY A 36 6.97 13.56 19.35
N GLY A 37 6.53 12.46 18.75
CA GLY A 37 5.10 12.13 18.77
C GLY A 37 4.71 10.95 17.92
N SER A 38 4.78 9.76 18.51
CA SER A 38 3.96 8.60 18.18
C SER A 38 2.50 8.99 17.91
N GLY A 39 1.98 8.65 16.73
CA GLY A 39 0.60 8.88 16.36
C GLY A 39 0.16 7.92 15.28
N GLY A 40 -0.55 6.87 15.68
CA GLY A 40 -1.31 5.99 14.79
C GLY A 40 -2.43 6.79 14.12
N ALA A 41 -2.10 7.47 13.04
CA ALA A 41 -3.04 7.73 11.95
C ALA A 41 -3.08 6.46 11.09
N SER A 42 -4.22 6.13 10.47
CA SER A 42 -4.22 5.21 9.33
C SER A 42 -3.25 5.77 8.29
N ALA A 43 -2.01 5.27 8.34
CA ALA A 43 -0.90 5.85 7.61
C ALA A 43 -1.13 5.52 6.14
N ASP A 44 -1.52 6.54 5.41
CA ASP A 44 -1.58 6.47 3.95
C ASP A 44 -0.23 5.94 3.45
N ALA A 45 -0.28 4.97 2.52
CA ALA A 45 0.90 4.24 2.12
C ALA A 45 1.99 5.18 1.57
N PRO A 46 3.29 4.98 1.89
CA PRO A 46 4.37 5.77 1.33
C PRO A 46 4.33 5.78 -0.20
N PRO A 47 4.77 6.86 -0.87
CA PRO A 47 4.72 6.97 -2.34
C PRO A 47 5.31 5.76 -3.08
N HIS A 48 6.41 5.20 -2.57
CA HIS A 48 7.08 4.03 -3.16
C HIS A 48 6.27 2.74 -3.01
N VAL A 49 5.54 2.59 -1.90
CA VAL A 49 4.63 1.47 -1.69
C VAL A 49 3.42 1.60 -2.62
N LYS A 50 2.87 2.81 -2.77
CA LYS A 50 1.78 3.07 -3.71
C LYS A 50 2.18 2.78 -5.15
N ALA A 51 3.39 3.18 -5.55
CA ALA A 51 3.93 2.88 -6.88
C ALA A 51 4.11 1.37 -7.09
N TYR A 52 4.61 0.66 -6.07
CA TYR A 52 4.72 -0.79 -6.09
C TYR A 52 3.36 -1.47 -6.27
N ASP A 53 2.36 -1.08 -5.46
CA ASP A 53 1.00 -1.62 -5.54
C ASP A 53 0.37 -1.32 -6.90
N SER A 54 0.48 -0.08 -7.39
CA SER A 54 -0.05 0.31 -8.70
C SER A 54 0.59 -0.43 -9.87
N ALA A 55 1.87 -0.82 -9.75
CA ALA A 55 2.56 -1.55 -10.80
C ALA A 55 2.23 -3.04 -10.81
N LEU A 56 1.91 -3.62 -9.66
CA LEU A 56 1.88 -5.06 -9.48
C LEU A 56 0.50 -5.65 -9.17
N SER A 57 -0.43 -4.90 -8.55
CA SER A 57 -1.69 -5.44 -8.04
C SER A 57 -2.43 -6.30 -9.06
N ASP A 58 -2.70 -5.73 -10.23
CA ASP A 58 -3.56 -6.35 -11.25
C ASP A 58 -2.88 -7.53 -11.93
N VAL A 59 -1.57 -7.42 -12.16
CA VAL A 59 -0.76 -8.46 -12.80
C VAL A 59 -0.60 -9.66 -11.86
N VAL A 60 -0.28 -9.39 -10.60
CA VAL A 60 -0.05 -10.42 -9.59
C VAL A 60 -1.36 -11.13 -9.24
N GLU A 61 -2.46 -10.39 -9.11
CA GLU A 61 -3.78 -10.98 -8.88
C GLU A 61 -4.19 -11.91 -10.03
N ARG A 62 -4.05 -11.45 -11.29
CA ARG A 62 -4.36 -12.26 -12.47
C ARG A 62 -3.47 -13.50 -12.55
N TRP A 63 -2.17 -13.33 -12.33
CA TRP A 63 -1.21 -14.43 -12.36
C TRP A 63 -1.51 -15.48 -11.28
N ALA A 64 -1.71 -15.06 -10.03
CA ALA A 64 -2.09 -15.96 -8.94
C ALA A 64 -3.42 -16.67 -9.23
N GLY A 65 -4.39 -15.97 -9.81
CA GLY A 65 -5.67 -16.54 -10.23
C GLY A 65 -5.51 -17.65 -11.28
N LEU A 66 -4.60 -17.48 -12.25
CA LEU A 66 -4.27 -18.50 -13.25
C LEU A 66 -3.49 -19.67 -12.63
N SER A 67 -2.49 -19.39 -11.79
CA SER A 67 -1.74 -20.42 -11.07
C SER A 67 -2.64 -21.33 -10.23
N LYS A 68 -3.67 -20.75 -9.59
CA LYS A 68 -4.68 -21.49 -8.85
C LYS A 68 -5.55 -22.39 -9.73
N GLN A 69 -5.88 -21.97 -10.95
CA GLN A 69 -6.61 -22.80 -11.90
C GLN A 69 -5.78 -24.01 -12.37
N ILE A 70 -4.46 -23.85 -12.48
CA ILE A 70 -3.55 -24.93 -12.84
C ILE A 70 -3.38 -25.91 -11.66
N GLY A 71 -3.21 -25.40 -10.44
CA GLY A 71 -3.09 -26.21 -9.23
C GLY A 71 -1.71 -26.89 -9.08
N GLY A 72 -1.64 -27.86 -8.18
CA GLY A 72 -0.44 -28.67 -7.93
C GLY A 72 0.80 -27.85 -7.58
N ASP A 73 1.93 -28.21 -8.19
CA ASP A 73 3.21 -27.53 -7.97
C ASP A 73 3.21 -26.07 -8.44
N VAL A 74 2.39 -25.74 -9.44
CA VAL A 74 2.28 -24.35 -9.95
C VAL A 74 1.60 -23.45 -8.93
N LEU A 75 0.53 -23.92 -8.29
CA LEU A 75 -0.07 -23.19 -7.16
C LEU A 75 0.90 -23.06 -6.00
N THR A 76 1.59 -24.16 -5.65
CA THR A 76 2.57 -24.17 -4.55
C THR A 76 3.70 -23.16 -4.79
N MET A 77 4.21 -23.08 -6.03
CA MET A 77 5.22 -22.11 -6.40
C MET A 77 4.66 -20.68 -6.41
N SER A 78 3.43 -20.51 -6.88
CA SER A 78 2.74 -19.22 -6.87
C SER A 78 2.65 -18.64 -5.46
N ASP A 79 2.25 -19.45 -4.48
CA ASP A 79 2.14 -19.02 -3.08
C ASP A 79 3.49 -18.58 -2.50
N LYS A 80 4.59 -19.25 -2.85
CA LYS A 80 5.94 -18.85 -2.44
C LYS A 80 6.36 -17.50 -3.01
N VAL A 81 6.12 -17.28 -4.29
CA VAL A 81 6.40 -15.99 -4.95
C VAL A 81 5.53 -14.88 -4.34
N MET A 82 4.27 -15.14 -3.99
CA MET A 82 3.43 -14.17 -3.29
C MET A 82 4.07 -13.70 -1.97
N HIS A 83 4.63 -14.61 -1.18
CA HIS A 83 5.37 -14.25 0.03
C HIS A 83 6.62 -13.40 -0.26
N VAL A 84 7.33 -13.64 -1.37
CA VAL A 84 8.46 -12.79 -1.78
C VAL A 84 7.99 -11.36 -2.08
N LEU A 85 6.91 -11.21 -2.85
CA LEU A 85 6.35 -9.91 -3.21
C LEU A 85 5.86 -9.13 -1.97
N GLU A 86 5.21 -9.82 -1.04
CA GLU A 86 4.81 -9.22 0.24
C GLU A 86 6.03 -8.77 1.07
N SER A 87 7.08 -9.60 1.14
CA SER A 87 8.32 -9.27 1.85
C SER A 87 9.03 -8.06 1.23
N LEU A 88 9.04 -7.95 -0.11
CA LEU A 88 9.54 -6.77 -0.83
C LEU A 88 8.73 -5.51 -0.50
N LYS A 89 7.40 -5.61 -0.49
CA LYS A 89 6.53 -4.49 -0.10
C LYS A 89 6.79 -4.05 1.34
N ASN A 90 6.97 -5.00 2.27
CA ASN A 90 7.30 -4.73 3.66
C ASN A 90 8.67 -4.05 3.80
N PHE A 91 9.65 -4.44 2.98
CA PHE A 91 10.93 -3.75 2.92
C PHE A 91 10.77 -2.28 2.49
N LEU A 92 9.98 -2.00 1.46
CA LEU A 92 9.69 -0.62 1.02
C LEU A 92 8.99 0.19 2.12
N TRP A 93 8.08 -0.43 2.87
CA TRP A 93 7.46 0.19 4.04
C TRP A 93 8.46 0.52 5.14
N MET A 94 9.37 -0.40 5.46
CA MET A 94 10.39 -0.19 6.48
C MET A 94 11.41 0.87 6.06
N ALA A 95 11.77 0.92 4.78
CA ALA A 95 12.70 1.91 4.25
C ALA A 95 12.07 3.31 4.19
N ALA A 96 10.74 3.39 4.02
CA ALA A 96 10.04 4.67 3.98
C ALA A 96 10.21 5.45 5.30
N GLY A 97 10.76 6.65 5.20
CA GLY A 97 10.93 7.56 6.35
C GLY A 97 12.12 7.24 7.25
N ARG A 98 12.97 6.26 6.91
CA ARG A 98 14.25 6.02 7.58
C ARG A 98 15.40 6.65 6.79
N SER A 99 16.44 7.07 7.50
CA SER A 99 17.73 7.34 6.87
C SER A 99 18.31 6.06 6.29
N GLU A 100 19.17 6.19 5.28
CA GLU A 100 19.84 5.05 4.66
C GLU A 100 20.54 4.19 5.73
N PRO A 101 20.18 2.89 5.87
CA PRO A 101 20.81 2.01 6.85
C PRO A 101 22.25 1.69 6.48
N SER A 102 23.04 1.22 7.45
CA SER A 102 24.39 0.72 7.14
C SER A 102 24.33 -0.54 6.25
N PRO A 103 25.41 -0.91 5.54
CA PRO A 103 25.45 -2.12 4.73
C PRO A 103 25.03 -3.39 5.50
N ASP A 104 25.46 -3.51 6.75
CA ASP A 104 25.11 -4.64 7.62
C ASP A 104 23.61 -4.65 7.97
N GLU A 105 23.00 -3.48 8.16
CA GLU A 105 21.57 -3.36 8.41
C GLU A 105 20.76 -3.66 7.16
N VAL A 106 21.21 -3.20 5.98
CA VAL A 106 20.60 -3.55 4.69
C VAL A 106 20.63 -5.07 4.50
N GLN A 107 21.76 -5.73 4.78
CA GLN A 107 21.85 -7.19 4.68
C GLN A 107 20.83 -7.89 5.59
N LYS A 108 20.65 -7.41 6.82
CA LYS A 108 19.65 -7.94 7.75
C LYS A 108 18.22 -7.71 7.27
N LEU A 109 17.93 -6.53 6.71
CA LEU A 109 16.61 -6.19 6.17
C LEU A 109 16.27 -7.00 4.90
N CYS A 110 17.27 -7.33 4.09
CA CYS A 110 17.11 -8.15 2.88
C CYS A 110 17.10 -9.66 3.16
N ALA A 111 17.63 -10.11 4.30
CA ALA A 111 17.75 -11.53 4.62
C ALA A 111 16.42 -12.33 4.51
N PRO A 112 15.25 -11.81 4.95
CA PRO A 112 13.98 -12.50 4.76
C PRO A 112 13.64 -12.74 3.29
N ILE A 113 13.87 -11.74 2.42
CA ILE A 113 13.62 -11.84 0.97
C ILE A 113 14.55 -12.88 0.35
N VAL A 114 15.85 -12.84 0.70
CA VAL A 114 16.85 -13.78 0.20
C VAL A 114 16.52 -15.22 0.61
N ASN A 115 16.02 -15.44 1.83
CA ASN A 115 15.64 -16.77 2.28
C ASN A 115 14.42 -17.29 1.52
N LEU A 116 13.39 -16.47 1.32
CA LEU A 116 12.22 -16.86 0.52
C LEU A 116 12.60 -17.18 -0.94
N LEU A 117 13.54 -16.44 -1.52
CA LEU A 117 14.03 -16.70 -2.87
C LEU A 117 14.82 -18.01 -3.02
N LYS A 118 15.38 -18.57 -1.94
CA LYS A 118 16.04 -19.90 -1.99
C LYS A 118 15.05 -21.05 -2.06
N ASP A 119 13.82 -20.82 -1.62
CA ASP A 119 12.78 -21.84 -1.56
C ASP A 119 11.95 -21.93 -2.86
N ILE A 120 12.23 -21.04 -3.81
CA ILE A 120 11.67 -20.96 -5.16
C ILE A 120 12.64 -21.64 -6.13
#